data_AF-A0A6C0LDT8-F1
#
_entry.id   AF-A0A6C0LDT8-F1
#
_cell.length_a   1.000
_cell.length_b   1.000
_cell.length_c   1.000
_cell.angle_alpha   90.00
_cell.angle_beta   90.00
_cell.angle_gamma   90.00
#
_symmetry.space_group_name_H-M   'P 1'
#
loop_
_entity.id
_entity.type
_entity.pdbx_description
1 polymer ?
#
loop_
_entity_poly.entity_id
_entity_poly.type
_entity_poly.pdbx_seq_one_letter_code
_entity_poly.pdbx_strand_id
1 'polypeptide(L)' 'MPSRSAVAAYRMRIKSSACRGLRGRTCNKRPGCKSASGTKRSFCRKSKNTRRLRRSMRLMRR' A
#
# COMPACT_ATOMS: atom_id res chain seq x y z
N MET A 1 -8.33 -8.21 -17.59
CA MET A 1 -7.09 -8.72 -16.96
C MET A 1 -5.99 -7.67 -17.11
N PRO A 2 -5.21 -7.31 -16.07
CA PRO A 2 -4.13 -6.34 -16.23
C PRO A 2 -3.07 -6.86 -17.21
N SER A 3 -2.52 -5.98 -18.05
CA SER A 3 -1.48 -6.34 -19.01
C SER A 3 -0.19 -6.79 -18.30
N ARG A 4 0.63 -7.62 -18.97
CA ARG A 4 1.95 -8.06 -18.46
C ARG A 4 2.80 -6.87 -18.00
N SER A 5 2.77 -5.77 -18.76
CA SER A 5 3.49 -4.53 -18.46
C SER A 5 2.98 -3.85 -17.18
N ALA A 6 1.67 -3.82 -16.94
CA ALA A 6 1.09 -3.26 -15.72
C ALA A 6 1.49 -4.07 -14.46
N VAL A 7 1.54 -5.40 -14.57
CA VAL A 7 2.00 -6.27 -13.49
C VAL A 7 3.48 -6.05 -13.19
N ALA A 8 4.33 -5.91 -14.22
CA ALA A 8 5.75 -5.64 -14.06
C ALA A 8 6.00 -4.29 -13.37
N ALA A 9 5.36 -3.22 -13.85
CA ALA A 9 5.45 -1.89 -13.23
C ALA A 9 4.99 -1.90 -11.77
N TYR A 10 3.91 -2.62 -11.46
CA TYR A 10 3.42 -2.80 -10.09
C TYR A 10 4.44 -3.52 -9.20
N ARG A 11 5.06 -4.61 -9.69
CA ARG A 11 6.09 -5.35 -8.96
C ARG A 11 7.32 -4.49 -8.67
N MET A 12 7.78 -3.72 -9.65
CA MET A 12 8.92 -2.80 -9.50
C MET A 12 8.62 -1.73 -8.44
N ARG A 13 7.44 -1.09 -8.52
CA ARG A 13 6.98 -0.10 -7.54
C ARG A 13 6.91 -0.65 -6.11
N ILE A 14 6.55 -1.92 -5.95
CA ILE A 14 6.55 -2.58 -4.63
C ILE A 14 7.97 -2.92 -4.18
N LYS A 15 8.83 -3.35 -5.11
CA LYS A 15 10.23 -3.70 -4.84
C LYS A 15 11.04 -2.50 -4.33
N SER A 16 10.80 -1.31 -4.86
CA SER A 16 11.40 -0.06 -4.38
C SER A 16 10.69 0.55 -3.16
N SER A 17 9.65 -0.08 -2.61
CA SER A 17 8.90 0.51 -1.51
C SER A 17 9.70 0.45 -0.20
N ALA A 18 9.82 1.58 0.48
CA ALA A 18 10.43 1.70 1.80
C ALA A 18 9.79 0.83 2.91
N CYS A 19 8.59 0.28 2.66
CA CYS A 19 7.90 -0.61 3.60
C CYS A 19 8.26 -2.09 3.38
N ARG A 20 8.87 -2.44 2.24
CA ARG A 20 9.19 -3.82 1.90
C ARG A 20 10.29 -4.34 2.83
N GLY A 21 10.10 -5.54 3.36
CA GLY A 21 11.08 -6.19 4.26
C GLY A 21 10.95 -5.79 5.74
N LEU A 22 10.24 -4.71 6.06
CA LEU A 22 9.97 -4.33 7.45
C LEU A 22 9.00 -5.32 8.11
N ARG A 23 9.15 -5.51 9.43
CA ARG A 23 8.36 -6.48 10.22
C ARG A 23 7.93 -5.88 11.56
N GLY A 24 6.76 -6.31 12.02
CA GLY A 24 6.25 -6.01 13.36
C GLY A 24 6.33 -4.51 13.72
N ARG A 25 7.08 -4.21 14.78
CA ARG A 25 7.18 -2.84 15.33
C ARG A 25 7.88 -1.86 14.40
N THR A 26 8.86 -2.28 13.60
CA THR A 26 9.57 -1.37 12.67
C THR A 26 8.69 -0.92 11.52
N CYS A 27 7.76 -1.76 11.08
CA CYS A 27 6.77 -1.39 10.08
C CYS A 27 5.87 -0.25 10.56
N ASN A 28 5.39 -0.32 11.81
CA ASN A 28 4.45 0.65 12.36
C ASN A 28 5.11 1.98 12.75
N LYS A 29 6.42 1.98 13.02
CA LYS A 29 7.20 3.20 13.28
C LYS A 29 7.53 3.96 11.98
N ARG A 30 7.53 3.29 10.82
CA ARG A 30 7.89 3.91 9.54
C ARG A 30 6.71 4.74 9.02
N PRO A 31 6.88 6.05 8.78
CA PRO A 31 5.81 6.90 8.28
C PRO A 31 5.32 6.41 6.91
N GLY A 32 4.01 6.30 6.75
CA GLY A 32 3.38 5.85 5.49
C GLY A 32 3.39 4.33 5.27
N CYS A 33 3.80 3.53 6.27
CA CYS A 33 3.72 2.07 6.24
C CYS A 33 2.70 1.57 7.25
N LYS A 34 2.11 0.40 6.98
CA LYS A 34 1.24 -0.30 7.92
C LYS A 34 1.45 -1.81 7.85
N SER A 35 1.38 -2.46 9.00
CA SER A 35 1.30 -3.91 9.05
C SER A 35 -0.07 -4.37 8.54
N ALA A 36 -0.08 -5.43 7.74
CA ALA A 36 -1.27 -6.09 7.26
C ALA A 36 -1.13 -7.60 7.45
N SER A 37 -2.17 -8.23 7.96
CA SER A 37 -2.23 -9.68 8.12
C SER A 37 -2.96 -10.26 6.91
N GLY A 38 -2.29 -11.14 6.17
CA GLY A 38 -2.93 -11.99 5.16
C GLY A 38 -3.11 -13.41 5.68
N THR A 39 -3.82 -14.24 4.93
CA THR A 39 -4.17 -15.62 5.30
C THR A 39 -2.97 -16.50 5.67
N LYS A 40 -1.79 -16.26 5.08
CA LYS A 40 -0.57 -17.06 5.33
C LYS A 40 0.46 -16.37 6.22
N ARG A 41 0.51 -15.03 6.23
CA ARG A 41 1.54 -14.28 6.95
C ARG A 41 1.16 -12.81 7.10
N SER A 42 1.75 -12.19 8.12
CA SER A 42 1.76 -10.74 8.28
C SER A 42 2.88 -10.12 7.44
N PHE A 43 2.58 -8.99 6.79
CA PHE A 43 3.53 -8.27 5.96
C PHE A 43 3.35 -6.76 6.07
N CYS A 44 4.45 -6.03 5.94
CA CYS A 44 4.42 -4.57 5.89
C CYS A 44 4.12 -4.08 4.48
N ARG A 45 3.21 -3.11 4.35
CA ARG A 45 2.86 -2.47 3.07
C ARG A 45 2.70 -0.97 3.22
N LYS A 46 2.76 -0.23 2.11
CA LYS A 46 2.40 1.19 2.10
C LYS A 46 0.95 1.38 2.55
N SER A 47 0.71 2.36 3.42
CA SER A 47 -0.65 2.79 3.75
C SER A 47 -1.30 3.39 2.49
N LYS A 48 -2.62 3.19 2.34
CA LYS A 48 -3.35 3.81 1.22
C LYS A 48 -3.43 5.30 1.49
N ASN A 49 -3.10 6.14 0.51
CA ASN A 49 -3.38 7.57 0.59
C ASN A 49 -4.89 7.79 0.41
N THR A 50 -5.63 7.75 1.52
CA THR A 50 -7.09 7.94 1.57
C THR A 50 -7.50 9.38 1.29
N ARG A 51 -6.56 10.34 1.26
CA ARG A 51 -6.84 11.77 1.04
C ARG A 51 -7.51 12.03 -0.31
N ARG A 52 -7.18 11.26 -1.35
CA ARG A 52 -7.80 11.39 -2.69
C ARG A 52 -9.27 10.93 -2.70
N LEU A 53 -9.58 9.85 -1.98
CA LEU A 53 -10.94 9.29 -1.89
C LEU A 53 -11.89 10.13 -1.03
N ARG A 54 -11.38 10.76 0.04
CA ARG A 54 -12.20 11.68 0.86
C ARG A 54 -12.69 12.90 0.06
N ARG A 55 -11.86 13.43 -0.85
CA ARG A 55 -12.22 14.58 -1.69
C ARG A 55 -13.26 14.22 -2.75
N SER A 56 -13.12 13.05 -3.40
CA SER A 56 -14.11 12.57 -4.39
C SER A 56 -15.44 12.16 -3.75
N MET A 57 -15.46 11.56 -2.55
CA MET A 57 -16.71 11.26 -1.85
C MET A 57 -17.41 12.51 -1.29
N ARG A 58 -16.68 13.59 -0.97
CA ARG A 58 -17.30 14.90 -0.65
C ARG A 58 -17.92 15.57 -1.88
N LEU A 59 -17.29 15.42 -3.06
CA LEU A 59 -17.79 15.97 -4.32
C LEU A 59 -19.01 15.21 -4.86
N MET A 60 -19.13 13.90 -4.61
CA MET A 60 -20.31 13.09 -5.01
C MET A 60 -21.52 13.19 -4.05
N ARG A 61 -21.41 13.97 -2.96
CA ARG A 61 -22.51 14.26 -2.02
C ARG A 61 -23.09 15.67 -2.19
N ARG A 62 -22.79 16.34 -3.31
CA ARG A 62 -23.35 17.61 -3.73
C ARG A 62 -24.18 17.40 -4.98
#